data_AF-A0A553PY90-F1
#
_entry.id   AF-A0A553PY90-F1
#
_cell.length_a   1.000
_cell.length_b   1.000
_cell.length_c   1.000
_cell.angle_alpha   90.00
_cell.angle_beta   90.00
_cell.angle_gamma   90.00
#
_symmetry.space_group_name_H-M   'P 1'
#
loop_
_entity.id
_entity.type
_entity.pdbx_description
1 polymer ?
#
loop_
_entity_poly.entity_id
_entity_poly.type
_entity_poly.pdbx_seq_one_letter_code
_entity_poly.pdbx_strand_id
1 'polypeptide(L)'
;MQNQFGHSESQTKTAVSCCMSACVCVCVADYCAAFCTPCVSLSQYLNTVGEKLNPGIDVLWTGPKVVSQEISLASIEEVSAVLRRPPVIWDNIHANDYDPQRFFLGPYKNRPTALIPKLRGVLTNPNCEFELNFVALHTLAQWCRSRADSTGGDDPNSDYNPHDALQLALTDLLVEFGKSEHPSEQRCIRTPAAGENPLFHAEPLQRSDLTLLSELFYLPYEHGDTATRMLRELHWLITHSCSLPQSEEWHRRAKAFDQMCDAVVQMFNRLSNAANRLILYDLYNYICDIKSGVCLARAHVTALGGRDPHPALALTDDPEPWGFRGGLSGEFQRMLPSHGNRDLFRIPPKTRIYSIRAWTTRDQPEVMAIFQQKEMETQPKLQLLGDRLVTLEVSRSQDCSLILDDDSGVCGYGFALSEAKTALRSTQYPESLLKEFPSVLALQVHPRVPDHSAAKRLLDQLLSTLRDTGSRGVFSEFRSSDRRMLDFMKTLKGFSVLQIEGIPPELVIIGTKL
;
A
#
# COMPACT_ATOMS: atom_id res chain seq x y z
N MET A 1 -42.94 14.19 6.50
CA MET A 1 -41.98 15.11 5.86
C MET A 1 -41.67 14.68 4.42
N GLN A 2 -41.26 13.43 4.16
CA GLN A 2 -40.96 12.92 2.81
C GLN A 2 -42.09 13.08 1.77
N ASN A 3 -43.35 12.78 2.15
CA ASN A 3 -44.51 12.95 1.23
C ASN A 3 -44.74 14.43 0.83
N GLN A 4 -44.67 15.36 1.80
CA GLN A 4 -44.78 16.80 1.52
C GLN A 4 -43.64 17.31 0.63
N PHE A 5 -42.42 16.80 0.83
CA PHE A 5 -41.28 17.14 -0.02
C PHE A 5 -41.47 16.64 -1.46
N GLY A 6 -41.90 15.39 -1.64
CA GLY A 6 -42.21 14.82 -2.94
C GLY A 6 -43.33 15.57 -3.69
N HIS A 7 -44.35 16.06 -2.98
CA HIS A 7 -45.38 16.94 -3.56
C HIS A 7 -44.80 18.26 -4.07
N SER A 8 -44.05 18.97 -3.22
CA SER A 8 -43.45 20.26 -3.57
C SER A 8 -42.52 20.15 -4.77
N GLU A 9 -41.68 19.11 -4.78
CA GLU A 9 -40.74 18.86 -5.86
C GLU A 9 -41.45 18.54 -7.18
N SER A 10 -42.45 17.65 -7.15
CA SER A 10 -43.22 17.26 -8.35
C SER A 10 -43.98 18.44 -8.95
N GLN A 11 -44.60 19.27 -8.10
CA GLN A 11 -45.34 20.47 -8.54
C GLN A 11 -44.41 21.49 -9.19
N THR A 12 -43.30 21.82 -8.52
CA THR A 12 -42.36 22.83 -9.01
C THR A 12 -41.74 22.40 -10.34
N LYS A 13 -41.28 21.16 -10.44
CA LYS A 13 -40.61 20.65 -11.65
C LYS A 13 -41.59 20.48 -12.82
N THR A 14 -42.82 20.06 -12.54
CA THR A 14 -43.89 20.01 -13.56
C THR A 14 -44.24 21.39 -14.08
N ALA A 15 -44.39 22.38 -13.20
CA ALA A 15 -44.71 23.75 -13.60
C ALA A 15 -43.62 24.33 -14.54
N VAL A 16 -42.34 24.12 -14.22
CA VAL A 16 -41.22 24.52 -15.09
C VAL A 16 -41.28 23.81 -16.44
N SER A 17 -41.52 22.49 -16.45
CA SER A 17 -41.59 21.72 -17.70
C SER A 17 -42.72 22.18 -18.62
N CYS A 18 -43.89 22.55 -18.10
CA CYS A 18 -45.01 23.05 -18.91
C CYS A 18 -44.69 24.37 -19.63
N CYS A 19 -43.68 25.12 -19.17
CA CYS A 19 -43.22 26.35 -19.80
C CYS A 19 -42.10 26.13 -20.84
N MET A 20 -41.68 24.88 -21.08
CA MET A 20 -40.57 24.53 -21.96
C MET A 20 -41.01 23.60 -23.10
N SER A 21 -40.47 23.79 -24.30
CA SER A 21 -40.68 22.90 -25.45
C SER A 21 -39.61 21.80 -25.57
N ALA A 22 -38.80 21.58 -24.53
CA ALA A 22 -37.65 20.67 -24.52
C ALA A 22 -37.93 19.39 -23.71
N CYS A 23 -37.14 18.34 -23.95
CA CYS A 23 -37.11 17.14 -23.11
C CYS A 23 -36.55 17.52 -21.73
N VAL A 24 -37.27 17.18 -20.66
CA VAL A 24 -36.90 17.52 -19.27
C VAL A 24 -36.58 16.24 -18.51
N CYS A 25 -35.36 16.17 -17.98
CA CYS A 25 -34.93 15.15 -17.03
C CYS A 25 -34.85 15.74 -15.62
N VAL A 26 -35.20 14.95 -14.62
CA VAL A 26 -35.20 15.35 -13.22
C VAL A 26 -34.38 14.39 -12.37
N CYS A 27 -33.41 14.92 -11.63
CA CYS A 27 -32.82 14.21 -10.50
C CYS A 27 -33.73 14.35 -9.28
N VAL A 28 -34.15 13.22 -8.72
CA VAL A 28 -34.94 13.13 -7.48
C VAL A 28 -34.00 13.13 -6.27
N ALA A 29 -34.49 13.44 -5.07
CA ALA A 29 -33.69 13.43 -3.85
C ALA A 29 -33.21 12.02 -3.49
N ASP A 30 -34.12 11.05 -3.48
CA ASP A 30 -33.78 9.63 -3.30
C ASP A 30 -33.40 9.02 -4.67
N TYR A 31 -32.25 9.39 -5.24
CA TYR A 31 -31.83 8.98 -6.60
C TYR A 31 -31.09 7.62 -6.68
N CYS A 32 -31.03 6.89 -5.56
CA CYS A 32 -30.52 5.52 -5.49
C CYS A 32 -31.27 4.70 -4.44
N ALA A 33 -31.22 3.37 -4.54
CA ALA A 33 -31.94 2.50 -3.61
C ALA A 33 -31.51 2.70 -2.15
N ALA A 34 -30.22 2.91 -1.91
CA ALA A 34 -29.67 3.14 -0.57
C ALA A 34 -30.18 4.42 0.11
N PHE A 35 -30.72 5.39 -0.64
CA PHE A 35 -31.30 6.61 -0.08
C PHE A 35 -32.80 6.45 0.20
N CYS A 36 -33.45 5.44 -0.38
CA CYS A 36 -34.87 5.19 -0.20
C CYS A 36 -35.16 4.65 1.21
N THR A 37 -36.11 5.25 1.91
CA THR A 37 -36.55 4.79 3.23
C THR A 37 -38.01 4.33 3.19
N PRO A 38 -38.35 3.12 3.68
CA PRO A 38 -37.45 2.08 4.18
C PRO A 38 -36.74 1.28 3.06
N CYS A 39 -37.28 1.28 1.85
CA CYS A 39 -36.71 0.68 0.64
C CYS A 39 -37.38 1.33 -0.59
N VAL A 40 -36.96 0.95 -1.80
CA VAL A 40 -37.49 1.51 -3.06
C VAL A 40 -39.00 1.34 -3.18
N SER A 41 -39.48 0.09 -3.11
CA SER A 41 -40.90 -0.28 -3.25
C SER A 41 -41.84 0.41 -2.23
N LEU A 42 -41.36 0.64 -1.01
CA LEU A 42 -42.15 1.24 0.08
C LEU A 42 -41.84 2.73 0.32
N SER A 43 -40.99 3.36 -0.50
CA SER A 43 -40.65 4.77 -0.35
C SER A 43 -41.87 5.64 -0.63
N GLN A 44 -42.37 6.34 0.40
CA GLN A 44 -43.48 7.29 0.24
C GLN A 44 -43.10 8.43 -0.72
N TYR A 45 -41.84 8.85 -0.70
CA TYR A 45 -41.32 9.89 -1.57
C TYR A 45 -41.34 9.45 -3.04
N LEU A 46 -40.77 8.29 -3.37
CA LEU A 46 -40.76 7.82 -4.77
C LEU A 46 -42.14 7.48 -5.29
N ASN A 47 -43.02 6.89 -4.46
CA ASN A 47 -44.41 6.65 -4.84
C ASN A 47 -45.13 7.97 -5.18
N THR A 48 -44.88 9.02 -4.41
CA THR A 48 -45.40 10.36 -4.67
C THR A 48 -44.87 10.95 -5.97
N VAL A 49 -43.57 10.82 -6.24
CA VAL A 49 -42.96 11.24 -7.51
C VAL A 49 -43.57 10.47 -8.69
N GLY A 50 -43.72 9.15 -8.56
CA GLY A 50 -44.34 8.31 -9.59
C GLY A 50 -45.79 8.73 -9.89
N GLU A 51 -46.55 9.07 -8.84
CA GLU A 51 -47.95 9.50 -8.94
C GLU A 51 -48.15 10.88 -9.53
N LYS A 52 -47.32 11.85 -9.13
CA LYS A 52 -47.62 13.27 -9.32
C LYS A 52 -46.71 13.99 -10.30
N LEU A 53 -45.51 13.47 -10.58
CA LEU A 53 -44.64 14.06 -11.58
C LEU A 53 -45.25 13.83 -12.97
N ASN A 54 -45.24 14.87 -13.81
CA ASN A 54 -45.74 14.79 -15.18
C ASN A 54 -45.15 13.57 -15.92
N PRO A 55 -45.97 12.69 -16.53
CA PRO A 55 -45.50 11.51 -17.24
C PRO A 55 -44.48 11.76 -18.36
N GLY A 56 -44.47 12.98 -18.94
CA GLY A 56 -43.50 13.38 -19.96
C GLY A 56 -42.12 13.79 -19.42
N ILE A 57 -41.93 13.84 -18.10
CA ILE A 57 -40.65 14.15 -17.46
C ILE A 57 -39.93 12.84 -17.12
N ASP A 58 -38.69 12.71 -17.59
CA ASP A 58 -37.85 11.56 -17.30
C ASP A 58 -37.16 11.72 -15.93
N VAL A 59 -36.91 10.60 -15.24
CA VAL A 59 -36.33 10.57 -13.90
C VAL A 59 -34.95 9.93 -13.93
N LEU A 60 -33.96 10.63 -13.39
CA LEU A 60 -32.58 10.14 -13.26
C LEU A 60 -32.47 9.14 -12.10
N TRP A 61 -31.70 8.09 -12.30
CA TRP A 61 -31.47 7.03 -11.31
C TRP A 61 -30.05 6.48 -11.39
N THR A 62 -29.39 6.31 -10.25
CA THR A 62 -27.97 5.84 -10.20
C THR A 62 -27.81 4.34 -9.91
N GLY A 63 -28.93 3.63 -9.71
CA GLY A 63 -28.95 2.21 -9.37
C GLY A 63 -29.09 1.95 -7.87
N PRO A 64 -28.63 0.78 -7.37
CA PRO A 64 -28.70 0.45 -5.95
C PRO A 64 -27.94 1.41 -5.02
N LYS A 65 -26.89 2.06 -5.52
CA LYS A 65 -26.04 3.01 -4.78
C LYS A 65 -25.68 4.21 -5.66
N VAL A 66 -25.14 5.26 -5.05
CA VAL A 66 -24.58 6.41 -5.78
C VAL A 66 -23.58 5.96 -6.84
N VAL A 67 -22.61 5.14 -6.44
CA VAL A 67 -21.72 4.39 -7.34
C VAL A 67 -22.17 2.93 -7.29
N SER A 68 -22.82 2.45 -8.34
CA SER A 68 -23.38 1.09 -8.35
C SER A 68 -22.34 0.08 -8.88
N GLN A 69 -22.04 -0.95 -8.10
CA GLN A 69 -21.16 -2.04 -8.58
C GLN A 69 -21.81 -2.82 -9.72
N GLU A 70 -23.11 -3.04 -9.62
CA GLU A 70 -23.97 -3.71 -10.60
C GLU A 70 -25.31 -2.98 -10.62
N ILE A 71 -25.93 -2.93 -11.81
CA ILE A 71 -27.35 -2.57 -11.97
C ILE A 71 -28.01 -3.79 -12.62
N SER A 72 -28.95 -4.41 -11.92
CA SER A 72 -29.61 -5.64 -12.37
C SER A 72 -30.99 -5.36 -12.98
N LEU A 73 -31.49 -6.28 -13.82
CA LEU A 73 -32.84 -6.18 -14.40
C LEU A 73 -33.92 -6.04 -13.33
N ALA A 74 -33.83 -6.86 -12.28
CA ALA A 74 -34.78 -6.84 -11.16
C ALA A 74 -34.78 -5.49 -10.43
N SER A 75 -33.61 -4.88 -10.24
CA SER A 75 -33.52 -3.56 -9.59
C SER A 75 -34.17 -2.45 -10.43
N ILE A 76 -34.07 -2.54 -11.76
CA ILE A 76 -34.71 -1.59 -12.67
C ILE A 76 -36.22 -1.82 -12.75
N GLU A 77 -36.68 -3.06 -12.73
CA GLU A 77 -38.11 -3.38 -12.66
C GLU A 77 -38.76 -2.84 -11.39
N GLU A 78 -38.11 -3.01 -10.23
CA GLU A 78 -38.60 -2.49 -8.95
C GLU A 78 -38.77 -0.96 -9.00
N VAL A 79 -37.72 -0.22 -9.37
CA VAL A 79 -37.78 1.25 -9.39
C VAL A 79 -38.73 1.76 -10.48
N SER A 80 -38.81 1.08 -11.64
CA SER A 80 -39.73 1.46 -12.72
C SER A 80 -41.19 1.31 -12.29
N ALA A 81 -41.52 0.30 -11.48
CA ALA A 81 -42.86 0.11 -10.95
C ALA A 81 -43.27 1.26 -10.01
N VAL A 82 -42.36 1.72 -9.15
CA VAL A 82 -42.62 2.82 -8.21
C VAL A 82 -42.67 4.17 -8.93
N LEU A 83 -41.71 4.44 -9.82
CA LEU A 83 -41.65 5.67 -10.61
C LEU A 83 -42.74 5.71 -11.69
N ARG A 84 -43.34 4.57 -12.04
CA ARG A 84 -44.34 4.42 -13.12
C ARG A 84 -43.83 4.84 -14.50
N ARG A 85 -42.52 4.74 -14.72
CA ARG A 85 -41.82 5.04 -15.97
C ARG A 85 -40.41 4.41 -15.98
N PRO A 86 -39.86 4.08 -17.16
CA PRO A 86 -38.46 3.71 -17.29
C PRO A 86 -37.54 4.86 -16.83
N PRO A 87 -36.52 4.60 -15.99
CA PRO A 87 -35.58 5.63 -15.59
C PRO A 87 -34.57 5.94 -16.70
N VAL A 88 -33.95 7.12 -16.61
CA VAL A 88 -32.68 7.45 -17.27
C VAL A 88 -31.57 7.15 -16.27
N ILE A 89 -30.63 6.27 -16.62
CA ILE A 89 -29.51 6.00 -15.72
C ILE A 89 -28.56 7.19 -15.71
N TRP A 90 -28.24 7.69 -14.52
CA TRP A 90 -27.08 8.54 -14.27
C TRP A 90 -26.00 7.64 -13.68
N ASP A 91 -25.04 7.19 -14.48
CA ASP A 91 -24.06 6.19 -14.05
C ASP A 91 -22.76 6.83 -13.55
N ASN A 92 -22.44 6.60 -12.27
CA ASN A 92 -21.21 7.08 -11.63
C ASN A 92 -20.11 6.00 -11.57
N ILE A 93 -20.19 4.91 -12.34
CA ILE A 93 -19.17 3.84 -12.34
C ILE A 93 -17.75 4.36 -12.64
N HIS A 94 -17.60 5.46 -13.38
CA HIS A 94 -16.32 6.09 -13.68
C HIS A 94 -16.11 7.44 -12.97
N ALA A 95 -17.00 7.86 -12.07
CA ALA A 95 -16.84 9.11 -11.33
C ALA A 95 -15.72 8.98 -10.29
N ASN A 96 -14.87 10.00 -10.14
CA ASN A 96 -13.77 10.06 -9.17
C ASN A 96 -13.76 11.32 -8.28
N ASP A 97 -14.75 12.20 -8.39
CA ASP A 97 -14.89 13.43 -7.59
C ASP A 97 -14.86 13.20 -6.07
N TYR A 98 -15.28 12.01 -5.62
CA TYR A 98 -15.28 11.61 -4.22
C TYR A 98 -13.91 11.16 -3.67
N ASP A 99 -12.92 10.92 -4.53
CA ASP A 99 -11.57 10.51 -4.11
C ASP A 99 -10.48 10.97 -5.10
N PRO A 100 -9.73 12.05 -4.77
CA PRO A 100 -8.75 12.63 -5.69
C PRO A 100 -7.52 11.74 -5.94
N GLN A 101 -7.35 10.64 -5.20
CA GLN A 101 -6.25 9.69 -5.42
C GLN A 101 -6.62 8.62 -6.46
N ARG A 102 -7.86 8.63 -6.96
CA ARG A 102 -8.39 7.60 -7.86
C ARG A 102 -8.78 8.18 -9.21
N PHE A 103 -8.65 7.35 -10.24
CA PHE A 103 -9.31 7.51 -11.53
C PHE A 103 -9.61 6.13 -12.09
N PHE A 104 -10.45 6.06 -13.13
CA PHE A 104 -10.97 4.81 -13.66
C PHE A 104 -10.80 4.74 -15.17
N LEU A 105 -9.97 3.78 -15.59
CA LEU A 105 -9.62 3.45 -16.98
C LEU A 105 -10.03 2.00 -17.34
N GLY A 106 -10.86 1.36 -16.52
CA GLY A 106 -11.51 0.09 -16.82
C GLY A 106 -12.75 0.26 -17.71
N PRO A 107 -13.30 -0.84 -18.26
CA PRO A 107 -14.44 -0.80 -19.17
C PRO A 107 -15.76 -0.57 -18.43
N TYR A 108 -16.77 -0.04 -19.13
CA TYR A 108 -18.15 -0.06 -18.66
C TYR A 108 -18.60 -1.51 -18.40
N LYS A 109 -19.07 -1.85 -17.20
CA LYS A 109 -19.24 -3.26 -16.80
C LYS A 109 -20.38 -3.43 -15.79
N ASN A 110 -20.92 -4.65 -15.71
CA ASN A 110 -21.99 -5.07 -14.77
C ASN A 110 -23.32 -4.31 -14.95
N ARG A 111 -23.63 -3.96 -16.19
CA ARG A 111 -24.95 -3.51 -16.65
C ARG A 111 -25.31 -4.40 -17.83
N PRO A 112 -26.11 -5.47 -17.66
CA PRO A 112 -26.45 -6.35 -18.76
C PRO A 112 -27.08 -5.57 -19.92
N THR A 113 -26.76 -5.93 -21.17
CA THR A 113 -27.30 -5.32 -22.40
C THR A 113 -28.84 -5.41 -22.47
N ALA A 114 -29.41 -6.44 -21.83
CA ALA A 114 -30.85 -6.60 -21.60
C ALA A 114 -31.51 -5.43 -20.83
N LEU A 115 -30.75 -4.55 -20.18
CA LEU A 115 -31.26 -3.34 -19.55
C LEU A 115 -31.66 -2.26 -20.56
N ILE A 116 -30.96 -2.16 -21.69
CA ILE A 116 -31.17 -1.07 -22.66
C ILE A 116 -32.66 -0.95 -23.07
N PRO A 117 -33.44 -2.03 -23.35
CA PRO A 117 -34.87 -1.90 -23.63
C PRO A 117 -35.76 -1.49 -22.45
N LYS A 118 -35.26 -1.58 -21.21
CA LYS A 118 -35.99 -1.22 -19.99
C LYS A 118 -35.66 0.18 -19.49
N LEU A 119 -34.77 0.90 -20.17
CA LEU A 119 -34.32 2.23 -19.80
C LEU A 119 -34.77 3.26 -20.83
N ARG A 120 -34.92 4.50 -20.37
CA ARG A 120 -35.10 5.65 -21.28
C ARG A 120 -33.78 6.09 -21.90
N GLY A 121 -32.68 5.95 -21.16
CA GLY A 121 -31.34 6.32 -21.60
C GLY A 121 -30.30 6.06 -20.52
N VAL A 122 -29.04 6.28 -20.87
CA VAL A 122 -27.89 6.23 -19.95
C VAL A 122 -27.05 7.48 -20.18
N LEU A 123 -26.76 8.18 -19.09
CA LEU A 123 -25.85 9.32 -19.01
C LEU A 123 -24.75 8.93 -18.04
N THR A 124 -23.52 8.77 -18.51
CA THR A 124 -22.39 8.52 -17.61
C THR A 124 -21.85 9.85 -17.07
N ASN A 125 -21.52 9.85 -15.79
CA ASN A 125 -20.75 10.89 -15.11
C ASN A 125 -19.35 10.30 -14.84
N PRO A 126 -18.35 10.61 -15.67
CA PRO A 126 -17.07 9.94 -15.65
C PRO A 126 -16.05 10.68 -14.75
N ASN A 127 -14.76 10.48 -14.97
CA ASN A 127 -13.71 11.13 -14.20
C ASN A 127 -13.74 12.66 -14.39
N CYS A 128 -13.25 13.40 -13.40
CA CYS A 128 -13.08 14.85 -13.46
C CYS A 128 -12.13 15.26 -14.59
N GLU A 129 -11.04 14.51 -14.76
CA GLU A 129 -10.03 14.73 -15.79
C GLU A 129 -10.58 14.33 -17.16
N PHE A 130 -10.64 15.30 -18.07
CA PHE A 130 -11.35 15.16 -19.34
C PHE A 130 -10.75 14.05 -20.21
N GLU A 131 -9.43 14.03 -20.34
CA GLU A 131 -8.73 13.10 -21.25
C GLU A 131 -8.77 11.64 -20.74
N LEU A 132 -8.96 11.44 -19.44
CA LEU A 132 -9.03 10.11 -18.83
C LEU A 132 -10.36 9.40 -19.10
N ASN A 133 -11.33 10.08 -19.71
CA ASN A 133 -12.67 9.57 -19.98
C ASN A 133 -12.79 8.82 -21.31
N PHE A 134 -11.70 8.70 -22.08
CA PHE A 134 -11.71 8.03 -23.38
C PHE A 134 -12.27 6.60 -23.30
N VAL A 135 -11.72 5.77 -22.39
CA VAL A 135 -12.15 4.37 -22.24
C VAL A 135 -13.59 4.29 -21.72
N ALA A 136 -13.96 5.12 -20.76
CA ALA A 136 -15.31 5.14 -20.19
C ALA A 136 -16.37 5.40 -21.28
N LEU A 137 -16.16 6.43 -22.10
CA LEU A 137 -17.07 6.80 -23.19
C LEU A 137 -17.04 5.78 -24.34
N HIS A 138 -15.85 5.31 -24.72
CA HIS A 138 -15.69 4.35 -25.82
C HIS A 138 -16.38 3.02 -25.52
N THR A 139 -16.16 2.47 -24.33
CA THR A 139 -16.78 1.20 -23.90
C THR A 139 -18.27 1.33 -23.64
N LEU A 140 -18.76 2.46 -23.11
CA LEU A 140 -20.19 2.75 -23.04
C LEU A 140 -20.83 2.80 -24.45
N ALA A 141 -20.17 3.44 -25.42
CA ALA A 141 -20.68 3.51 -26.78
C ALA A 141 -20.77 2.12 -27.44
N GLN A 142 -19.79 1.25 -27.18
CA GLN A 142 -19.85 -0.15 -27.60
C GLN A 142 -21.02 -0.90 -26.95
N TRP A 143 -21.24 -0.73 -25.64
CA TRP A 143 -22.39 -1.30 -24.94
C TRP A 143 -23.74 -0.81 -25.49
N CYS A 144 -23.87 0.48 -25.80
CA CYS A 144 -25.09 1.03 -26.40
C CYS A 144 -25.38 0.42 -27.79
N ARG A 145 -24.34 0.11 -28.56
CA ARG A 145 -24.46 -0.45 -29.92
C ARG A 145 -24.80 -1.94 -29.94
N SER A 146 -24.51 -2.70 -28.88
CA SER A 146 -24.81 -4.14 -28.85
C SER A 146 -26.32 -4.47 -28.92
N ARG A 147 -27.20 -3.46 -28.79
CA ARG A 147 -28.65 -3.59 -29.06
C ARG A 147 -29.07 -3.16 -30.46
N ALA A 148 -28.27 -2.35 -31.16
CA ALA A 148 -28.68 -1.74 -32.43
C ALA A 148 -28.72 -2.75 -33.59
N ASP A 149 -27.91 -3.81 -33.52
CA ASP A 149 -27.71 -4.74 -34.64
C ASP A 149 -28.59 -6.01 -34.59
N SER A 150 -29.40 -6.20 -33.55
CA SER A 150 -30.21 -7.41 -33.34
C SER A 150 -31.56 -7.42 -34.09
N THR A 151 -31.71 -6.66 -35.19
CA THR A 151 -32.91 -6.69 -36.05
C THR A 151 -32.79 -7.56 -37.30
N GLY A 152 -31.77 -8.43 -37.41
CA GLY A 152 -31.61 -9.20 -38.66
C GLY A 152 -30.70 -10.44 -38.68
N GLY A 153 -30.32 -11.05 -37.56
CA GLY A 153 -29.57 -12.32 -37.62
C GLY A 153 -29.24 -12.89 -36.24
N ASP A 154 -29.47 -14.19 -36.09
CA ASP A 154 -29.08 -15.02 -34.94
C ASP A 154 -27.54 -15.14 -34.86
N ASP A 155 -26.83 -14.06 -34.52
CA ASP A 155 -25.43 -14.15 -34.10
C ASP A 155 -25.35 -14.14 -32.57
N PRO A 156 -25.15 -15.31 -31.90
CA PRO A 156 -24.98 -15.40 -30.46
C PRO A 156 -23.70 -14.72 -29.94
N ASN A 157 -22.88 -14.13 -30.82
CA ASN A 157 -21.66 -13.39 -30.49
C ASN A 157 -21.87 -11.86 -30.42
N SER A 158 -23.11 -11.37 -30.51
CA SER A 158 -23.50 -9.94 -30.47
C SER A 158 -23.50 -9.32 -29.06
N ASP A 159 -23.18 -10.08 -28.00
CA ASP A 159 -23.24 -9.59 -26.63
C ASP A 159 -21.98 -8.80 -26.25
N TYR A 160 -22.17 -7.66 -25.60
CA TYR A 160 -21.09 -6.80 -25.12
C TYR A 160 -20.16 -7.55 -24.17
N ASN A 161 -18.88 -7.66 -24.54
CA ASN A 161 -17.82 -8.19 -23.69
C ASN A 161 -16.93 -7.04 -23.17
N PRO A 162 -16.88 -6.77 -21.85
CA PRO A 162 -16.07 -5.70 -21.29
C PRO A 162 -14.56 -5.82 -21.60
N HIS A 163 -14.03 -7.05 -21.69
CA HIS A 163 -12.62 -7.28 -21.98
C HIS A 163 -12.29 -6.87 -23.41
N ASP A 164 -13.05 -7.36 -24.39
CA ASP A 164 -12.83 -7.05 -25.80
C ASP A 164 -13.06 -5.55 -26.07
N ALA A 165 -14.08 -4.97 -25.43
CA ALA A 165 -14.35 -3.55 -25.50
C ALA A 165 -13.20 -2.69 -24.96
N LEU A 166 -12.58 -3.10 -23.84
CA LEU A 166 -11.39 -2.46 -23.29
C LEU A 166 -10.21 -2.55 -24.26
N GLN A 167 -9.92 -3.74 -24.82
CA GLN A 167 -8.79 -3.91 -25.74
C GLN A 167 -8.89 -3.03 -26.98
N LEU A 168 -10.12 -2.88 -27.52
CA LEU A 168 -10.37 -1.97 -28.62
C LEU A 168 -10.17 -0.50 -28.19
N ALA A 169 -10.75 -0.10 -27.05
CA ALA A 169 -10.61 1.26 -26.53
C ALA A 169 -9.15 1.65 -26.25
N LEU A 170 -8.34 0.74 -25.69
CA LEU A 170 -6.91 0.99 -25.43
C LEU A 170 -6.09 1.06 -26.73
N THR A 171 -6.49 0.31 -27.77
CA THR A 171 -5.86 0.40 -29.09
C THR A 171 -6.09 1.78 -29.71
N ASP A 172 -7.31 2.29 -29.63
CA ASP A 172 -7.64 3.61 -30.17
C ASP A 172 -7.03 4.74 -29.32
N LEU A 173 -7.00 4.58 -27.99
CA LEU A 173 -6.34 5.52 -27.08
C LEU A 173 -4.85 5.66 -27.36
N LEU A 174 -4.18 4.56 -27.74
CA LEU A 174 -2.76 4.61 -28.13
C LEU A 174 -2.51 5.55 -29.31
N VAL A 175 -3.44 5.63 -30.25
CA VAL A 175 -3.36 6.56 -31.38
C VAL A 175 -3.46 8.01 -30.89
N GLU A 176 -4.34 8.30 -29.93
CA GLU A 176 -4.49 9.64 -29.34
C GLU A 176 -3.23 10.12 -28.60
N PHE A 177 -2.52 9.21 -27.90
CA PHE A 177 -1.23 9.52 -27.28
C PHE A 177 -0.13 9.89 -28.30
N GLY A 178 -0.26 9.41 -29.55
CA GLY A 178 0.66 9.70 -30.64
C GLY A 178 0.43 11.05 -31.33
N LYS A 179 -0.69 11.73 -31.08
CA LYS A 179 -1.00 13.04 -31.67
C LYS A 179 -0.21 14.14 -30.95
N SER A 180 0.42 15.04 -31.73
CA SER A 180 1.09 16.24 -31.20
C SER A 180 0.28 17.48 -31.55
N GLU A 181 0.15 18.43 -30.60
CA GLU A 181 -0.50 19.73 -30.84
C GLU A 181 0.29 20.67 -31.76
N HIS A 182 1.60 20.41 -31.95
CA HIS A 182 2.48 21.24 -32.76
C HIS A 182 3.16 20.41 -33.87
N PRO A 183 2.52 20.27 -35.05
CA PRO A 183 3.13 19.60 -36.19
C PRO A 183 4.48 20.22 -36.63
N SER A 184 4.66 21.51 -36.35
CA SER A 184 5.82 22.33 -36.74
C SER A 184 7.03 22.22 -35.80
N GLU A 185 6.87 21.62 -34.62
CA GLU A 185 8.00 21.25 -33.75
C GLU A 185 8.28 19.75 -33.84
N GLN A 186 8.40 19.23 -35.07
CA GLN A 186 9.33 18.12 -35.26
C GLN A 186 10.71 18.67 -34.90
N ARG A 187 11.11 18.50 -33.63
CA ARG A 187 12.48 18.76 -33.18
C ARG A 187 13.40 18.15 -34.23
N CYS A 188 14.15 19.00 -34.91
CA CYS A 188 15.18 18.57 -35.84
C CYS A 188 16.16 17.72 -35.03
N ILE A 189 16.00 16.40 -35.10
CA ILE A 189 16.82 15.45 -34.36
C ILE A 189 18.21 15.54 -34.98
N ARG A 190 19.12 16.27 -34.32
CA ARG A 190 20.55 16.11 -34.59
C ARG A 190 20.91 14.69 -34.16
N THR A 191 21.35 13.85 -35.08
CA THR A 191 22.03 12.61 -34.72
C THR A 191 23.31 12.99 -33.96
N PRO A 192 23.53 12.49 -32.73
CA PRO A 192 24.72 12.82 -31.97
C PRO A 192 25.95 12.34 -32.74
N ALA A 193 26.99 13.18 -32.78
CA ALA A 193 28.25 12.81 -33.41
C ALA A 193 28.94 11.70 -32.60
N ALA A 194 29.83 10.93 -33.24
CA ALA A 194 30.57 9.87 -32.58
C ALA A 194 31.39 10.43 -31.39
N GLY A 195 30.96 10.15 -30.17
CA GLY A 195 31.58 10.63 -28.92
C GLY A 195 30.67 11.47 -28.01
N GLU A 196 29.47 11.86 -28.46
CA GLU A 196 28.47 12.53 -27.60
C GLU A 196 27.63 11.50 -26.83
N ASN A 197 27.18 11.87 -25.62
CA ASN A 197 26.25 11.05 -24.86
C ASN A 197 25.00 10.77 -25.72
N PRO A 198 24.49 9.52 -25.72
CA PRO A 198 23.30 9.20 -26.49
C PRO A 198 22.17 10.15 -26.08
N LEU A 199 21.54 10.81 -27.06
CA LEU A 199 20.31 11.54 -26.82
C LEU A 199 19.32 10.58 -26.17
N PHE A 200 18.67 11.02 -25.10
CA PHE A 200 17.65 10.23 -24.44
C PHE A 200 16.46 10.08 -25.40
N HIS A 201 16.50 9.01 -26.21
CA HIS A 201 15.38 8.60 -27.03
C HIS A 201 14.47 7.76 -26.15
N ALA A 202 13.42 8.39 -25.62
CA ALA A 202 12.38 7.66 -24.92
C ALA A 202 11.76 6.63 -25.87
N GLU A 203 11.72 5.37 -25.44
CA GLU A 203 11.06 4.32 -26.20
C GLU A 203 9.58 4.69 -26.43
N PRO A 204 9.01 4.35 -27.59
CA PRO A 204 7.62 4.68 -27.86
C PRO A 204 6.69 3.94 -26.90
N LEU A 205 5.59 4.61 -26.54
CA LEU A 205 4.49 4.04 -25.77
C LEU A 205 3.90 2.83 -26.50
N GLN A 206 3.65 1.75 -25.77
CA GLN A 206 3.13 0.49 -26.30
C GLN A 206 1.70 0.22 -25.82
N ARG A 207 0.99 -0.66 -26.54
CA ARG A 207 -0.33 -1.13 -26.09
C ARG A 207 -0.27 -1.77 -24.69
N SER A 208 0.78 -2.54 -24.42
CA SER A 208 1.00 -3.19 -23.11
C SER A 208 1.12 -2.18 -21.96
N ASP A 209 1.66 -0.99 -22.22
CA ASP A 209 1.76 0.09 -21.22
C ASP A 209 0.37 0.60 -20.85
N LEU A 210 -0.52 0.76 -21.84
CA LEU A 210 -1.91 1.18 -21.61
C LEU A 210 -2.75 0.07 -20.97
N THR A 211 -2.51 -1.19 -21.32
CA THR A 211 -3.11 -2.33 -20.60
C THR A 211 -2.69 -2.31 -19.14
N LEU A 212 -1.40 -2.18 -18.84
CA LEU A 212 -0.90 -2.08 -17.47
C LEU A 212 -1.51 -0.88 -16.73
N LEU A 213 -1.57 0.29 -17.37
CA LEU A 213 -2.19 1.49 -16.79
C LEU A 213 -3.65 1.23 -16.42
N SER A 214 -4.41 0.61 -17.32
CA SER A 214 -5.82 0.27 -17.07
C SER A 214 -5.98 -0.73 -15.94
N GLU A 215 -5.06 -1.69 -15.80
CA GLU A 215 -5.13 -2.68 -14.73
C GLU A 215 -4.77 -2.10 -13.36
N LEU A 216 -3.88 -1.10 -13.32
CA LEU A 216 -3.56 -0.35 -12.09
C LEU A 216 -4.71 0.56 -11.66
N PHE A 217 -5.40 1.19 -12.61
CA PHE A 217 -6.49 2.15 -12.38
C PHE A 217 -7.81 1.68 -13.00
N TYR A 218 -8.29 0.52 -12.54
CA TYR A 218 -9.35 -0.22 -13.23
C TYR A 218 -10.76 0.29 -12.94
N LEU A 219 -11.42 -0.17 -11.87
CA LEU A 219 -12.81 0.18 -11.55
C LEU A 219 -12.99 0.45 -10.04
N PRO A 220 -14.11 1.07 -9.61
CA PRO A 220 -14.30 1.46 -8.21
C PRO A 220 -14.28 0.32 -7.19
N TYR A 221 -14.60 -0.90 -7.61
CA TYR A 221 -14.78 -2.06 -6.73
C TYR A 221 -13.83 -3.22 -7.03
N GLU A 222 -12.96 -3.09 -8.02
CA GLU A 222 -12.01 -4.13 -8.42
C GLU A 222 -10.78 -3.52 -9.09
N HIS A 223 -9.63 -4.15 -8.84
CA HIS A 223 -8.39 -3.87 -9.55
C HIS A 223 -8.28 -4.78 -10.77
N GLY A 224 -7.44 -4.41 -11.75
CA GLY A 224 -7.09 -5.31 -12.83
C GLY A 224 -6.20 -6.47 -12.36
N ASP A 225 -5.94 -7.40 -13.29
CA ASP A 225 -5.26 -8.65 -12.99
C ASP A 225 -3.81 -8.43 -12.52
N THR A 226 -3.03 -7.57 -13.20
CA THR A 226 -1.66 -7.28 -12.77
C THR A 226 -1.61 -6.61 -11.40
N ALA A 227 -2.46 -5.61 -11.13
CA ALA A 227 -2.51 -4.95 -9.83
C ALA A 227 -2.85 -5.94 -8.70
N THR A 228 -3.86 -6.78 -8.92
CA THR A 228 -4.25 -7.84 -7.98
C THR A 228 -3.11 -8.83 -7.74
N ARG A 229 -2.40 -9.22 -8.81
CA ARG A 229 -1.24 -10.11 -8.74
C ARG A 229 -0.07 -9.47 -7.98
N MET A 230 0.25 -8.21 -8.26
CA MET A 230 1.31 -7.46 -7.56
C MET A 230 1.04 -7.42 -6.05
N LEU A 231 -0.19 -7.12 -5.64
CA LEU A 231 -0.58 -7.10 -4.22
C LEU A 231 -0.49 -8.50 -3.58
N ARG A 232 -0.93 -9.56 -4.29
CA ARG A 232 -0.79 -10.96 -3.85
C ARG A 232 0.67 -11.37 -3.64
N GLU A 233 1.53 -11.06 -4.60
CA GLU A 233 2.97 -11.36 -4.52
C GLU A 233 3.62 -10.60 -3.36
N LEU A 234 3.36 -9.29 -3.24
CA LEU A 234 3.90 -8.48 -2.15
C LEU A 234 3.50 -9.03 -0.78
N HIS A 235 2.21 -9.33 -0.59
CA HIS A 235 1.70 -9.91 0.64
C HIS A 235 2.36 -11.26 0.95
N TRP A 236 2.49 -12.14 -0.03
CA TRP A 236 3.12 -13.44 0.16
C TRP A 236 4.61 -13.31 0.52
N LEU A 237 5.35 -12.42 -0.15
CA LEU A 237 6.77 -12.17 0.10
C LEU A 237 7.01 -11.62 1.52
N ILE A 238 6.16 -10.70 1.98
CA ILE A 238 6.21 -10.15 3.34
C ILE A 238 5.89 -11.23 4.38
N THR A 239 4.88 -12.06 4.15
CA THR A 239 4.47 -13.09 5.11
C THR A 239 5.47 -14.25 5.21
N HIS A 240 6.25 -14.51 4.17
CA HIS A 240 7.21 -15.63 4.11
C HIS A 240 8.67 -15.16 4.24
N SER A 241 8.93 -13.94 4.73
CA SER A 241 10.28 -13.41 4.90
C SER A 241 10.99 -13.87 6.18
N CYS A 242 10.29 -14.56 7.09
CA CYS A 242 10.80 -14.88 8.44
C CYS A 242 11.75 -16.09 8.52
N SER A 243 11.85 -16.92 7.47
CA SER A 243 12.78 -18.06 7.44
C SER A 243 14.09 -17.65 6.75
N LEU A 244 15.21 -17.70 7.47
CA LEU A 244 16.56 -17.58 6.90
C LEU A 244 17.26 -18.96 6.91
N PRO A 245 17.92 -19.38 5.81
CA PRO A 245 17.94 -18.73 4.51
C PRO A 245 16.56 -18.76 3.84
N GLN A 246 16.26 -17.73 3.06
CA GLN A 246 15.03 -17.70 2.28
C GLN A 246 15.02 -18.82 1.24
N SER A 247 13.85 -19.42 1.02
CA SER A 247 13.71 -20.50 0.05
C SER A 247 14.02 -20.02 -1.38
N GLU A 248 14.42 -20.95 -2.25
CA GLU A 248 14.58 -20.67 -3.68
C GLU A 248 13.28 -20.14 -4.30
N GLU A 249 12.15 -20.66 -3.83
CA GLU A 249 10.81 -20.19 -4.20
C GLU A 249 10.60 -18.72 -3.84
N TRP A 250 11.05 -18.29 -2.66
CA TRP A 250 10.96 -16.88 -2.26
C TRP A 250 11.75 -15.99 -3.21
N HIS A 251 12.99 -16.35 -3.54
CA HIS A 251 13.83 -15.60 -4.47
C HIS A 251 13.24 -15.54 -5.88
N ARG A 252 12.68 -16.65 -6.37
CA ARG A 252 12.01 -16.73 -7.67
C ARG A 252 10.82 -15.79 -7.74
N ARG A 253 9.98 -15.77 -6.70
CA ARG A 253 8.82 -14.86 -6.61
C ARG A 253 9.23 -13.41 -6.43
N ALA A 254 10.25 -13.12 -5.61
CA ALA A 254 10.80 -11.78 -5.44
C ALA A 254 11.31 -11.21 -6.77
N LYS A 255 11.99 -12.02 -7.59
CA LYS A 255 12.43 -11.63 -8.93
C LYS A 255 11.25 -11.36 -9.88
N ALA A 256 10.20 -12.18 -9.82
CA ALA A 256 9.00 -11.94 -10.63
C ALA A 256 8.27 -10.65 -10.20
N PHE A 257 8.22 -10.36 -8.89
CA PHE A 257 7.67 -9.11 -8.37
C PHE A 257 8.49 -7.89 -8.80
N ASP A 258 9.82 -7.99 -8.76
CA ASP A 258 10.74 -6.96 -9.23
C ASP A 258 10.51 -6.62 -10.72
N GLN A 259 10.31 -7.65 -11.57
CA GLN A 259 9.97 -7.47 -12.99
C GLN A 259 8.65 -6.71 -13.20
N MET A 260 7.62 -7.01 -12.41
CA MET A 260 6.36 -6.26 -12.46
C MET A 260 6.56 -4.81 -12.01
N CYS A 261 7.38 -4.58 -10.98
CA CYS A 261 7.71 -3.23 -10.53
C CYS A 261 8.47 -2.43 -11.60
N ASP A 262 9.41 -3.07 -12.29
CA ASP A 262 10.15 -2.46 -13.40
C ASP A 262 9.22 -2.10 -14.56
N ALA A 263 8.26 -2.96 -14.90
CA ALA A 263 7.25 -2.67 -15.93
C ALA A 263 6.47 -1.38 -15.64
N VAL A 264 6.07 -1.13 -14.38
CA VAL A 264 5.40 0.12 -13.98
C VAL A 264 6.32 1.34 -14.15
N VAL A 265 7.62 1.20 -13.82
CA VAL A 265 8.60 2.27 -14.00
C VAL A 265 8.82 2.58 -15.49
N GLN A 266 8.92 1.55 -16.34
CA GLN A 266 9.05 1.73 -17.79
C GLN A 266 7.80 2.37 -18.40
N MET A 267 6.61 1.91 -18.00
CA MET A 267 5.33 2.51 -18.40
C MET A 267 5.30 4.01 -18.05
N PHE A 268 5.68 4.39 -16.82
CA PHE A 268 5.79 5.80 -16.41
C PHE A 268 6.75 6.58 -17.32
N ASN A 269 7.94 6.04 -17.61
CA ASN A 269 8.95 6.72 -18.42
C ASN A 269 8.43 6.97 -19.85
N ARG A 270 7.73 5.99 -20.45
CA ARG A 270 7.16 6.13 -21.80
C ARG A 270 5.98 7.11 -21.82
N LEU A 271 5.07 7.02 -20.85
CA LEU A 271 3.95 7.96 -20.70
C LEU A 271 4.43 9.41 -20.52
N SER A 272 5.45 9.62 -19.68
CA SER A 272 6.03 10.96 -19.43
C SER A 272 6.64 11.60 -20.69
N ASN A 273 6.96 10.79 -21.69
CA ASN A 273 7.52 11.23 -22.96
C ASN A 273 6.49 11.21 -24.12
N ALA A 274 5.22 10.91 -23.85
CA ALA A 274 4.18 10.86 -24.88
C ALA A 274 4.05 12.19 -25.64
N ALA A 275 3.63 12.11 -26.91
CA ALA A 275 3.51 13.29 -27.77
C ALA A 275 2.35 14.20 -27.29
N ASN A 276 1.22 13.59 -26.94
CA ASN A 276 0.04 14.30 -26.45
C ASN A 276 0.24 14.73 -24.98
N ARG A 277 0.42 16.04 -24.77
CA ARG A 277 0.69 16.62 -23.45
C ARG A 277 -0.56 16.81 -22.61
N LEU A 278 -1.73 16.98 -23.23
CA LEU A 278 -3.00 17.12 -22.52
C LEU A 278 -3.32 15.86 -21.72
N ILE A 279 -3.28 14.69 -22.39
CA ILE A 279 -3.51 13.40 -21.73
C ILE A 279 -2.47 13.16 -20.63
N LEU A 280 -1.20 13.52 -20.87
CA LEU A 280 -0.16 13.39 -19.87
C LEU A 280 -0.43 14.24 -18.62
N TYR A 281 -0.82 15.51 -18.77
CA TYR A 281 -1.01 16.41 -17.64
C TYR A 281 -2.18 15.99 -16.75
N ASP A 282 -3.28 15.50 -17.34
CA ASP A 282 -4.39 14.89 -16.60
C ASP A 282 -3.94 13.63 -15.83
N LEU A 283 -3.01 12.86 -16.41
CA LEU A 283 -2.54 11.59 -15.83
C LEU A 283 -1.42 11.75 -14.79
N TYR A 284 -0.62 12.82 -14.87
CA TYR A 284 0.73 12.89 -14.30
C TYR A 284 0.81 12.60 -12.80
N ASN A 285 -0.11 13.18 -12.03
CA ASN A 285 -0.14 13.03 -10.57
C ASN A 285 -0.35 11.56 -10.17
N TYR A 286 -1.26 10.86 -10.86
CA TYR A 286 -1.58 9.46 -10.58
C TYR A 286 -0.42 8.52 -10.92
N ILE A 287 0.20 8.69 -12.10
CA ILE A 287 1.31 7.82 -12.52
C ILE A 287 2.58 8.06 -11.70
N CYS A 288 2.80 9.29 -11.23
CA CYS A 288 3.90 9.61 -10.33
C CYS A 288 3.70 8.93 -8.97
N ASP A 289 2.47 8.97 -8.45
CA ASP A 289 2.15 8.36 -7.15
C ASP A 289 2.32 6.84 -7.18
N ILE A 290 1.74 6.15 -8.18
CA ILE A 290 1.83 4.68 -8.28
C ILE A 290 3.26 4.20 -8.54
N LYS A 291 4.02 4.88 -9.41
CA LYS A 291 5.45 4.58 -9.63
C LYS A 291 6.20 4.60 -8.31
N SER A 292 6.01 5.68 -7.55
CA SER A 292 6.74 5.88 -6.30
C SER A 292 6.30 4.87 -5.23
N GLY A 293 5.02 4.49 -5.17
CA GLY A 293 4.53 3.43 -4.28
C GLY A 293 5.10 2.04 -4.62
N VAL A 294 5.15 1.69 -5.91
CA VAL A 294 5.76 0.45 -6.40
C VAL A 294 7.27 0.42 -6.15
N CYS A 295 7.98 1.54 -6.33
CA CYS A 295 9.39 1.65 -5.99
C CYS A 295 9.66 1.38 -4.49
N LEU A 296 8.80 1.89 -3.60
CA LEU A 296 8.92 1.66 -2.16
C LEU A 296 8.67 0.18 -1.82
N ALA A 297 7.64 -0.44 -2.41
CA ALA A 297 7.36 -1.86 -2.23
C ALA A 297 8.52 -2.74 -2.73
N ARG A 298 9.10 -2.41 -3.91
CA ARG A 298 10.29 -3.08 -4.45
C ARG A 298 11.49 -2.97 -3.51
N ALA A 299 11.76 -1.78 -2.99
CA ALA A 299 12.84 -1.57 -2.03
C ALA A 299 12.62 -2.37 -0.75
N HIS A 300 11.38 -2.50 -0.28
CA HIS A 300 11.04 -3.26 0.92
C HIS A 300 11.29 -4.76 0.73
N VAL A 301 10.82 -5.34 -0.38
CA VAL A 301 11.10 -6.74 -0.73
C VAL A 301 12.61 -6.98 -0.85
N THR A 302 13.35 -6.05 -1.47
CA THR A 302 14.81 -6.15 -1.59
C THR A 302 15.51 -6.20 -0.23
N ALA A 303 15.07 -5.37 0.72
CA ALA A 303 15.57 -5.36 2.08
C ALA A 303 15.25 -6.66 2.84
N LEU A 304 14.03 -7.19 2.65
CA LEU A 304 13.66 -8.49 3.21
C LEU A 304 14.61 -9.60 2.71
N GLY A 305 15.10 -9.52 1.47
CA GLY A 305 16.07 -10.45 0.87
C GLY A 305 17.49 -10.42 1.42
N GLY A 306 17.75 -9.70 2.53
CA GLY A 306 19.08 -9.62 3.16
C GLY A 306 20.03 -8.60 2.52
N ARG A 307 19.53 -7.74 1.62
CA ARG A 307 20.28 -6.57 1.14
C ARG A 307 20.06 -5.37 2.05
N ASP A 308 21.01 -4.44 2.07
CA ASP A 308 20.87 -3.22 2.87
C ASP A 308 19.56 -2.48 2.53
N PRO A 309 18.77 -2.08 3.54
CA PRO A 309 17.52 -1.39 3.31
C PRO A 309 17.76 -0.04 2.61
N HIS A 310 16.92 0.27 1.63
CA HIS A 310 16.92 1.58 0.99
C HIS A 310 16.77 2.69 2.05
N PRO A 311 17.47 3.84 1.95
CA PRO A 311 17.41 4.90 2.97
C PRO A 311 15.98 5.35 3.32
N ALA A 312 15.09 5.41 2.32
CA ALA A 312 13.66 5.73 2.52
C ALA A 312 12.87 4.72 3.37
N LEU A 313 13.43 3.53 3.63
CA LEU A 313 12.88 2.50 4.51
C LEU A 313 13.64 2.36 5.83
N ALA A 314 14.77 3.06 5.97
CA ALA A 314 15.51 3.10 7.21
C ALA A 314 14.68 3.90 8.23
N LEU A 315 14.34 3.25 9.34
CA LEU A 315 13.76 3.90 10.53
C LEU A 315 14.83 4.81 11.13
N THR A 316 14.92 6.02 10.59
CA THR A 316 15.80 7.09 11.03
C THR A 316 14.98 8.13 11.79
N ASP A 317 15.62 8.85 12.72
CA ASP A 317 14.99 9.98 13.42
C ASP A 317 14.79 11.21 12.51
N ASP A 318 15.27 11.14 11.26
CA ASP A 318 15.18 12.20 10.23
C ASP A 318 14.77 11.61 8.86
N PRO A 319 13.54 11.10 8.72
CA PRO A 319 13.09 10.47 7.49
C PRO A 319 12.71 11.51 6.42
N GLU A 320 12.99 11.18 5.16
CA GLU A 320 12.62 12.02 4.02
C GLU A 320 11.08 12.09 3.84
N PRO A 321 10.50 13.27 3.50
CA PRO A 321 9.05 13.47 3.46
C PRO A 321 8.27 12.55 2.52
N TRP A 322 8.88 12.06 1.45
CA TRP A 322 8.23 11.12 0.53
C TRP A 322 8.08 9.71 1.12
N GLY A 323 8.73 9.41 2.25
CA GLY A 323 8.61 8.14 2.97
C GLY A 323 7.30 7.98 3.76
N PHE A 324 6.63 9.08 4.12
CA PHE A 324 5.37 9.08 4.88
C PHE A 324 4.22 9.75 4.12
N ARG A 325 3.46 8.92 3.38
CA ARG A 325 2.42 9.37 2.45
C ARG A 325 1.08 9.77 3.09
N GLY A 326 0.35 10.60 2.36
CA GLY A 326 -1.05 10.97 2.63
C GLY A 326 -1.24 12.25 3.43
N GLY A 327 -0.16 12.85 3.94
CA GLY A 327 -0.22 14.05 4.79
C GLY A 327 -1.19 13.88 5.97
N LEU A 328 -1.78 14.99 6.42
CA LEU A 328 -2.74 14.99 7.53
C LEU A 328 -3.95 14.09 7.29
N SER A 329 -4.46 14.03 6.05
CA SER A 329 -5.59 13.16 5.70
C SER A 329 -5.22 11.68 5.89
N GLY A 330 -4.04 11.27 5.40
CA GLY A 330 -3.52 9.92 5.58
C GLY A 330 -3.29 9.55 7.04
N GLU A 331 -2.88 10.50 7.88
CA GLU A 331 -2.77 10.27 9.34
C GLU A 331 -4.12 9.99 9.97
N PHE A 332 -5.13 10.82 9.72
CA PHE A 332 -6.49 10.56 10.21
C PHE A 332 -7.04 9.23 9.69
N GLN A 333 -6.84 8.93 8.40
CA GLN A 333 -7.28 7.69 7.79
C GLN A 333 -6.68 6.46 8.49
N ARG A 334 -5.37 6.46 8.78
CA ARG A 334 -4.72 5.35 9.51
C ARG A 334 -5.25 5.15 10.94
N MET A 335 -5.88 6.17 11.53
CA MET A 335 -6.50 6.08 12.87
C MET A 335 -7.94 5.54 12.83
N LEU A 336 -8.59 5.49 11.65
CA LEU A 336 -9.98 5.06 11.53
C LEU A 336 -10.10 3.51 11.52
N PRO A 337 -11.00 2.91 12.32
CA PRO A 337 -11.17 1.45 12.40
C PRO A 337 -11.58 0.77 11.10
N SER A 338 -12.11 1.54 10.15
CA SER A 338 -12.61 1.05 8.87
C SER A 338 -11.71 1.35 7.68
N HIS A 339 -10.59 2.04 7.88
CA HIS A 339 -9.64 2.29 6.81
C HIS A 339 -9.04 0.95 6.33
N GLY A 340 -9.03 0.76 5.02
CA GLY A 340 -8.61 -0.50 4.39
C GLY A 340 -9.56 -1.69 4.56
N ASN A 341 -10.79 -1.51 5.08
CA ASN A 341 -11.73 -2.62 5.29
C ASN A 341 -12.14 -3.36 4.00
N ARG A 342 -11.95 -2.73 2.83
CA ARG A 342 -12.21 -3.29 1.50
C ARG A 342 -10.95 -3.55 0.69
N ASP A 343 -9.77 -3.33 1.27
CA ASP A 343 -8.52 -3.63 0.59
C ASP A 343 -8.38 -5.15 0.44
N LEU A 344 -7.77 -5.58 -0.67
CA LEU A 344 -7.54 -7.00 -0.98
C LEU A 344 -6.82 -7.74 0.16
N PHE A 345 -5.98 -7.03 0.93
CA PHE A 345 -5.23 -7.58 2.04
C PHE A 345 -5.49 -6.77 3.31
N ARG A 346 -6.32 -7.33 4.19
CA ARG A 346 -6.38 -6.91 5.59
C ARG A 346 -5.21 -7.52 6.34
N ILE A 347 -4.03 -6.94 6.23
CA ILE A 347 -3.12 -6.99 7.36
C ILE A 347 -3.17 -5.60 7.97
N PRO A 348 -4.04 -5.32 8.98
CA PRO A 348 -3.64 -4.30 9.92
C PRO A 348 -2.23 -4.71 10.36
N PRO A 349 -1.22 -3.82 10.37
CA PRO A 349 0.05 -4.17 10.99
C PRO A 349 -0.33 -4.74 12.34
N LYS A 350 -0.18 -6.07 12.52
CA LYS A 350 -0.37 -6.66 13.84
C LYS A 350 0.56 -5.80 14.68
N THR A 351 0.00 -5.02 15.61
CA THR A 351 0.82 -4.30 16.57
C THR A 351 1.69 -5.37 17.17
N ARG A 352 2.96 -5.43 16.78
CA ARG A 352 3.84 -6.51 17.22
C ARG A 352 4.01 -6.27 18.70
N ILE A 353 3.32 -7.08 19.51
CA ILE A 353 3.40 -6.97 20.95
C ILE A 353 4.71 -7.66 21.31
N TYR A 354 5.64 -6.87 21.83
CA TYR A 354 6.87 -7.38 22.41
C TYR A 354 6.67 -7.51 23.91
N SER A 355 6.87 -8.71 24.46
CA SER A 355 6.90 -8.89 25.92
C SER A 355 8.32 -9.05 26.38
N ILE A 356 8.63 -8.42 27.51
CA ILE A 356 9.90 -8.62 28.20
C ILE A 356 9.61 -9.42 29.46
N ARG A 357 10.28 -10.55 29.60
CA ARG A 357 10.09 -11.46 30.74
C ARG A 357 11.42 -12.01 31.23
N ALA A 358 11.40 -12.54 32.45
CA ALA A 358 12.56 -13.25 33.00
C ALA A 358 12.90 -14.49 32.17
N TRP A 359 14.21 -14.75 32.04
CA TRP A 359 14.75 -15.94 31.40
C TRP A 359 14.42 -17.21 32.20
N THR A 360 14.18 -18.30 31.47
CA THR A 360 14.01 -19.65 32.02
C THR A 360 14.87 -20.65 31.27
N THR A 361 15.14 -21.82 31.87
CA THR A 361 15.93 -22.89 31.22
C THR A 361 15.33 -23.38 29.90
N ARG A 362 14.03 -23.19 29.70
CA ARG A 362 13.33 -23.53 28.44
C ARG A 362 13.72 -22.64 27.27
N ASP A 363 14.23 -21.44 27.53
CA ASP A 363 14.58 -20.46 26.50
C ASP A 363 15.97 -20.73 25.89
N GLN A 364 16.78 -21.58 26.52
CA GLN A 364 18.18 -21.81 26.12
C GLN A 364 18.35 -22.24 24.66
N PRO A 365 17.53 -23.15 24.08
CA PRO A 365 17.66 -23.53 22.68
C PRO A 365 17.43 -22.36 21.71
N GLU A 366 16.42 -21.53 21.96
CA GLU A 366 16.10 -20.37 21.10
C GLU A 366 17.14 -19.24 21.24
N VAL A 367 17.62 -19.00 22.46
CA VAL A 367 18.73 -18.07 22.72
C VAL A 367 20.01 -18.52 22.01
N MET A 368 20.33 -19.81 22.08
CA MET A 368 21.49 -20.37 21.37
C MET A 368 21.33 -20.30 19.86
N ALA A 369 20.12 -20.42 19.31
CA ALA A 369 19.87 -20.23 17.88
C ALA A 369 20.16 -18.79 17.45
N ILE A 370 19.71 -17.79 18.21
CA ILE A 370 20.02 -16.37 17.95
C ILE A 370 21.54 -16.11 18.03
N PHE A 371 22.20 -16.71 19.02
CA PHE A 371 23.64 -16.59 19.22
C PHE A 371 24.44 -17.21 18.06
N GLN A 372 24.11 -18.44 17.66
CA GLN A 372 24.81 -19.15 16.58
C GLN A 372 24.60 -18.50 15.21
N GLN A 373 23.40 -17.98 14.94
CA GLN A 373 23.13 -17.23 13.71
C GLN A 373 24.06 -16.02 13.58
N LYS A 374 24.30 -15.31 14.69
CA LYS A 374 25.25 -14.19 14.74
C LYS A 374 26.70 -14.63 14.52
N GLU A 375 27.10 -15.77 15.09
CA GLU A 375 28.45 -16.31 14.87
C GLU A 375 28.69 -16.78 13.43
N MET A 376 27.65 -17.20 12.69
CA MET A 376 27.79 -17.51 11.26
C MET A 376 27.96 -16.25 10.40
N GLU A 377 27.37 -15.13 10.81
CA GLU A 377 27.47 -13.83 10.14
C GLU A 377 28.79 -13.10 10.44
N THR A 378 29.47 -13.45 11.54
CA THR A 378 30.72 -12.81 11.99
C THR A 378 31.84 -13.85 12.12
N GLN A 379 32.89 -13.77 11.28
CA GLN A 379 34.00 -14.74 11.32
C GLN A 379 34.57 -14.90 12.75
N PRO A 380 34.67 -16.13 13.29
CA PRO A 380 35.05 -16.31 14.69
C PRO A 380 36.57 -16.25 14.84
N LYS A 381 37.06 -15.29 15.63
CA LYS A 381 38.39 -15.36 16.24
C LYS A 381 38.44 -14.90 17.70
N LEU A 382 37.48 -14.08 18.15
CA LEU A 382 37.50 -13.47 19.47
C LEU A 382 36.29 -13.89 20.31
N GLN A 383 36.53 -14.56 21.44
CA GLN A 383 35.51 -14.94 22.43
C GLN A 383 35.28 -13.76 23.39
N LEU A 384 34.04 -13.29 23.50
CA LEU A 384 33.66 -12.18 24.38
C LEU A 384 33.27 -12.68 25.77
N LEU A 385 33.41 -11.84 26.80
CA LEU A 385 32.88 -12.13 28.13
C LEU A 385 31.36 -12.25 28.10
N GLY A 386 30.70 -11.44 27.27
CA GLY A 386 29.26 -11.54 26.99
C GLY A 386 28.84 -12.90 26.42
N ASP A 387 29.65 -13.53 25.56
CA ASP A 387 29.35 -14.84 24.98
C ASP A 387 29.26 -15.92 26.06
N ARG A 388 30.13 -15.82 27.08
CA ARG A 388 30.19 -16.76 28.20
C ARG A 388 28.96 -16.69 29.10
N LEU A 389 28.26 -15.55 29.13
CA LEU A 389 26.95 -15.44 29.78
C LEU A 389 25.87 -16.17 28.98
N VAL A 390 25.95 -16.14 27.66
CA VAL A 390 24.98 -16.79 26.76
C VAL A 390 25.17 -18.32 26.78
N THR A 391 26.41 -18.79 26.71
CA THR A 391 26.78 -20.23 26.72
C THR A 391 26.71 -20.89 28.11
N LEU A 392 26.32 -20.14 29.15
CA LEU A 392 26.22 -20.61 30.54
C LEU A 392 27.57 -21.04 31.16
N GLU A 393 28.69 -20.58 30.62
CA GLU A 393 30.02 -20.77 31.21
C GLU A 393 30.25 -19.94 32.48
N VAL A 394 29.41 -18.91 32.68
CA VAL A 394 29.45 -17.99 33.82
C VAL A 394 28.04 -17.85 34.37
N SER A 395 27.89 -17.99 35.68
CA SER A 395 26.62 -17.77 36.38
C SER A 395 26.20 -16.31 36.28
N ARG A 396 24.99 -16.09 35.75
CA ARG A 396 24.40 -14.76 35.58
C ARG A 396 23.96 -14.17 36.94
N SER A 397 23.90 -12.84 37.05
CA SER A 397 23.33 -12.21 38.25
C SER A 397 21.84 -12.52 38.38
N GLN A 398 21.39 -12.69 39.63
CA GLN A 398 19.97 -12.90 39.94
C GLN A 398 19.15 -11.72 39.38
N ASP A 399 18.03 -12.03 38.71
CA ASP A 399 17.11 -11.08 38.06
C ASP A 399 17.68 -10.25 36.88
N CYS A 400 18.95 -10.41 36.52
CA CYS A 400 19.60 -9.70 35.40
C CYS A 400 19.58 -10.51 34.09
N SER A 401 18.57 -11.35 33.89
CA SER A 401 18.43 -12.18 32.69
C SER A 401 17.03 -12.05 32.10
N LEU A 402 16.93 -11.28 31.02
CA LEU A 402 15.66 -10.95 30.38
C LEU A 402 15.61 -11.49 28.94
N ILE A 403 14.41 -11.87 28.54
CA ILE A 403 14.06 -12.34 27.21
C ILE A 403 13.07 -11.35 26.59
N LEU A 404 13.27 -11.06 25.31
CA LEU A 404 12.33 -10.35 24.47
C LEU A 404 11.62 -11.38 23.58
N ASP A 405 10.30 -11.48 23.71
CA ASP A 405 9.47 -12.36 22.89
C ASP A 405 8.48 -11.58 22.02
N ASP A 406 8.07 -12.21 20.93
CA ASP A 406 6.94 -11.80 20.10
C ASP A 406 6.03 -13.01 19.81
N ASP A 407 4.96 -12.80 19.03
CA ASP A 407 4.02 -13.86 18.62
C ASP A 407 4.69 -15.10 17.98
N SER A 408 5.95 -14.99 17.52
CA SER A 408 6.69 -16.08 16.87
C SER A 408 7.77 -16.70 17.76
N GLY A 409 7.84 -16.34 19.05
CA GLY A 409 8.79 -16.88 20.02
C GLY A 409 9.88 -15.89 20.42
N VAL A 410 10.99 -16.39 20.95
CA VAL A 410 12.09 -15.53 21.42
C VAL A 410 12.69 -14.77 20.22
N CYS A 411 12.78 -13.45 20.37
CA CYS A 411 13.30 -12.54 19.35
C CYS A 411 14.47 -11.68 19.84
N GLY A 412 14.84 -11.78 21.12
CA GLY A 412 16.03 -11.16 21.67
C GLY A 412 16.29 -11.59 23.11
N TYR A 413 17.49 -11.29 23.60
CA TYR A 413 17.88 -11.54 24.96
C TYR A 413 18.79 -10.43 25.48
N GLY A 414 18.77 -10.25 26.79
CA GLY A 414 19.70 -9.38 27.49
C GLY A 414 20.11 -10.01 28.81
N PHE A 415 21.40 -10.30 28.95
CA PHE A 415 21.98 -10.94 30.12
C PHE A 415 23.07 -10.05 30.70
N ALA A 416 22.99 -9.79 32.00
CA ALA A 416 24.00 -9.01 32.68
C ALA A 416 24.60 -9.75 33.88
N LEU A 417 25.82 -9.35 34.21
CA LEU A 417 26.57 -9.78 35.37
C LEU A 417 27.02 -8.54 36.14
N SER A 418 26.63 -8.47 37.41
CA SER A 418 26.87 -7.31 38.28
C SER A 418 28.35 -7.12 38.61
N GLU A 419 29.13 -8.20 38.71
CA GLU A 419 30.56 -8.18 39.03
C GLU A 419 31.37 -8.94 37.98
N ALA A 420 31.82 -8.22 36.95
CA ALA A 420 32.57 -8.76 35.82
C ALA A 420 33.87 -9.45 36.26
N LYS A 421 34.51 -8.99 37.35
CA LYS A 421 35.76 -9.57 37.87
C LYS A 421 35.64 -11.06 38.20
N THR A 422 34.48 -11.50 38.68
CA THR A 422 34.24 -12.90 39.07
C THR A 422 34.27 -13.86 37.88
N ALA A 423 34.05 -13.34 36.67
CA ALA A 423 33.97 -14.13 35.45
C ALA A 423 35.27 -14.14 34.63
N LEU A 424 36.24 -13.28 34.96
CA LEU A 424 37.50 -13.15 34.21
C LEU A 424 38.49 -14.27 34.59
N ARG A 425 39.02 -14.96 33.58
CA ARG A 425 40.06 -16.00 33.75
C ARG A 425 41.49 -15.45 33.69
N SER A 426 41.69 -14.18 33.32
CA SER A 426 43.00 -13.49 33.24
C SER A 426 42.87 -11.96 33.32
N THR A 427 43.99 -11.22 33.31
CA THR A 427 44.10 -9.74 33.21
C THR A 427 43.68 -9.20 31.83
N GLN A 428 42.53 -9.62 31.31
CA GLN A 428 42.03 -9.26 29.99
C GLN A 428 41.62 -7.78 29.90
N TYR A 429 41.28 -7.15 31.03
CA TYR A 429 40.84 -5.76 31.11
C TYR A 429 41.62 -5.01 32.21
N PRO A 430 41.92 -3.72 32.00
CA PRO A 430 42.60 -2.93 33.01
C PRO A 430 41.71 -2.73 34.24
N GLU A 431 42.32 -2.74 35.42
CA GLU A 431 41.58 -2.58 36.69
C GLU A 431 40.84 -1.24 36.79
N SER A 432 41.33 -0.20 36.09
CA SER A 432 40.66 1.10 35.98
C SER A 432 39.29 0.98 35.34
N LEU A 433 39.15 0.20 34.27
CA LEU A 433 37.88 -0.06 33.60
C LEU A 433 36.91 -0.77 34.54
N LEU A 434 37.36 -1.86 35.19
CA LEU A 434 36.51 -2.67 36.07
C LEU A 434 36.12 -1.94 37.36
N LYS A 435 36.86 -0.89 37.74
CA LYS A 435 36.50 0.00 38.86
C LYS A 435 35.42 1.01 38.47
N GLU A 436 35.44 1.49 37.24
CA GLU A 436 34.46 2.46 36.72
C GLU A 436 33.19 1.79 36.21
N PHE A 437 33.31 0.61 35.61
CA PHE A 437 32.23 -0.20 35.05
C PHE A 437 32.32 -1.65 35.61
N PRO A 438 31.86 -1.89 36.85
CA PRO A 438 31.96 -3.20 37.48
C PRO A 438 31.09 -4.28 36.82
N SER A 439 30.07 -3.90 36.03
CA SER A 439 29.14 -4.84 35.41
C SER A 439 29.40 -5.04 33.91
N VAL A 440 29.05 -6.22 33.40
CA VAL A 440 29.07 -6.53 31.97
C VAL A 440 27.66 -6.92 31.48
N LEU A 441 27.31 -6.48 30.27
CA LEU A 441 26.02 -6.73 29.63
C LEU A 441 26.22 -7.35 28.24
N ALA A 442 25.52 -8.45 27.97
CA ALA A 442 25.33 -9.04 26.65
C ALA A 442 23.90 -8.78 26.19
N LEU A 443 23.73 -8.04 25.10
CA LEU A 443 22.43 -7.69 24.52
C LEU A 443 22.41 -8.10 23.05
N GLN A 444 21.40 -8.85 22.64
CA GLN A 444 21.19 -9.20 21.23
C GLN A 444 19.70 -9.21 20.90
N VAL A 445 19.35 -8.64 19.74
CA VAL A 445 17.99 -8.67 19.21
C VAL A 445 18.03 -9.16 17.77
N HIS A 446 17.15 -10.11 17.44
CA HIS A 446 17.08 -10.74 16.12
C HIS A 446 16.84 -9.71 15.01
N PRO A 447 17.44 -9.87 13.81
CA PRO A 447 17.17 -9.04 12.62
C PRO A 447 15.70 -8.86 12.23
N ARG A 448 14.81 -9.72 12.74
CA ARG A 448 13.38 -9.71 12.41
C ARG A 448 12.59 -8.69 13.22
N VAL A 449 13.21 -8.09 14.24
CA VAL A 449 12.64 -7.04 15.08
C VAL A 449 13.05 -5.67 14.51
N PRO A 450 12.15 -4.98 13.79
CA PRO A 450 12.43 -3.65 13.25
C PRO A 450 12.33 -2.54 14.30
N ASP A 451 11.68 -2.81 15.43
CA ASP A 451 11.42 -1.81 16.47
C ASP A 451 12.61 -1.68 17.46
N HIS A 452 13.43 -0.65 17.28
CA HIS A 452 14.51 -0.32 18.21
C HIS A 452 14.00 0.04 19.62
N SER A 453 12.74 0.45 19.78
CA SER A 453 12.18 0.76 21.09
C SER A 453 12.01 -0.49 21.96
N ALA A 454 11.84 -1.68 21.34
CA ALA A 454 11.80 -2.94 22.06
C ALA A 454 13.17 -3.30 22.66
N ALA A 455 14.25 -3.15 21.88
CA ALA A 455 15.63 -3.32 22.34
C ALA A 455 15.98 -2.31 23.43
N LYS A 456 15.55 -1.05 23.28
CA LYS A 456 15.75 0.00 24.28
C LYS A 456 15.03 -0.29 25.59
N ARG A 457 13.75 -0.72 25.55
CA ARG A 457 13.00 -1.11 26.76
C ARG A 457 13.66 -2.27 27.50
N LEU A 458 14.13 -3.27 26.76
CA LEU A 458 14.87 -4.41 27.32
C LEU A 458 16.15 -3.93 28.03
N LEU A 459 16.92 -3.06 27.38
CA LEU A 459 18.12 -2.46 27.95
C LEU A 459 17.80 -1.63 29.20
N ASP A 460 16.82 -0.72 29.14
CA ASP A 460 16.43 0.15 30.25
C ASP A 460 16.04 -0.67 31.50
N GLN A 461 15.34 -1.79 31.31
CA GLN A 461 15.03 -2.72 32.40
C GLN A 461 16.28 -3.36 33.00
N LEU A 462 17.23 -3.83 32.17
CA LEU A 462 18.49 -4.41 32.66
C LEU A 462 19.35 -3.38 33.40
N LEU A 463 19.45 -2.15 32.89
CA LEU A 463 20.17 -1.07 33.55
C LEU A 463 19.53 -0.72 34.90
N SER A 464 18.20 -0.72 34.98
CA SER A 464 17.48 -0.52 36.23
C SER A 464 17.81 -1.61 37.25
N THR A 465 17.75 -2.88 36.84
CA THR A 465 18.07 -4.00 37.72
C THR A 465 19.53 -3.95 38.18
N LEU A 466 20.48 -3.62 37.30
CA LEU A 466 21.90 -3.49 37.67
C LEU A 466 22.11 -2.37 38.70
N ARG A 467 21.42 -1.23 38.55
CA ARG A 467 21.45 -0.13 39.51
C ARG A 467 20.89 -0.57 40.88
N ASP A 468 19.83 -1.37 40.90
CA ASP A 468 19.28 -1.94 42.14
C ASP A 468 20.25 -2.91 42.83
N THR A 469 21.13 -3.58 42.06
CA THR A 469 22.24 -4.38 42.63
C THR A 469 23.40 -3.55 43.17
N GLY A 470 23.34 -2.21 43.05
CA GLY A 470 24.39 -1.29 43.52
C GLY A 470 25.54 -1.08 42.53
N SER A 471 25.39 -1.52 41.28
CA SER A 471 26.39 -1.26 40.24
C SER A 471 26.44 0.23 39.86
N ARG A 472 27.66 0.74 39.66
CA ARG A 472 27.91 2.15 39.30
C ARG A 472 28.11 2.37 37.80
N GLY A 473 28.25 1.28 37.03
CA GLY A 473 28.54 1.35 35.61
C GLY A 473 28.55 -0.03 34.97
N VAL A 474 28.23 -0.06 33.69
CA VAL A 474 28.18 -1.28 32.89
C VAL A 474 28.88 -1.07 31.55
N PHE A 475 29.55 -2.11 31.06
CA PHE A 475 30.10 -2.15 29.71
C PHE A 475 29.57 -3.34 28.91
N SER A 476 29.56 -3.19 27.59
CA SER A 476 29.20 -4.22 26.62
C SER A 476 30.30 -4.33 25.57
N GLU A 477 30.52 -5.56 25.12
CA GLU A 477 31.52 -5.91 24.13
C GLU A 477 30.85 -6.20 22.80
N PHE A 478 31.42 -5.64 21.73
CA PHE A 478 30.95 -5.86 20.37
C PHE A 478 32.13 -6.13 19.45
N ARG A 479 31.95 -7.08 18.53
CA ARG A 479 32.88 -7.24 17.41
C ARG A 479 32.69 -6.07 16.46
N SER A 480 33.77 -5.55 15.89
CA SER A 480 33.72 -4.44 14.90
C SER A 480 32.84 -4.75 13.67
N SER A 481 32.61 -6.04 13.37
CA SER A 481 31.70 -6.52 12.33
C SER A 481 30.21 -6.46 12.72
N ASP A 482 29.86 -6.37 14.00
CA ASP A 482 28.48 -6.31 14.51
C ASP A 482 27.89 -4.90 14.40
N ARG A 483 27.76 -4.42 13.15
CA ARG A 483 27.36 -3.04 12.87
C ARG A 483 25.97 -2.70 13.42
N ARG A 484 25.00 -3.63 13.33
CA ARG A 484 23.61 -3.36 13.72
C ARG A 484 23.47 -3.02 15.21
N MET A 485 24.02 -3.85 16.10
CA MET A 485 23.96 -3.57 17.53
C MET A 485 24.90 -2.43 17.93
N LEU A 486 26.06 -2.30 17.28
CA LEU A 486 26.97 -1.17 17.50
C LEU A 486 26.32 0.17 17.17
N ASP A 487 25.68 0.27 16.02
CA ASP A 487 25.03 1.50 15.58
C ASP A 487 23.83 1.81 16.47
N PHE A 488 23.03 0.80 16.86
CA PHE A 488 21.98 0.96 17.87
C PHE A 488 22.53 1.49 19.20
N MET A 489 23.62 0.91 19.74
CA MET A 489 24.18 1.37 21.02
C MET A 489 24.74 2.79 20.94
N LYS A 490 25.25 3.22 19.78
CA LYS A 490 25.72 4.60 19.56
C LYS A 490 24.60 5.63 19.49
N THR A 491 23.37 5.24 19.15
CA THR A 491 22.23 6.19 19.16
C THR A 491 21.71 6.47 20.58
N LEU A 492 22.06 5.63 21.56
CA LEU A 492 21.60 5.77 22.93
C LEU A 492 22.38 6.86 23.68
N LYS A 493 21.65 7.86 24.20
CA LYS A 493 22.23 8.90 25.06
C LYS A 493 22.80 8.29 26.34
N GLY A 494 24.07 8.58 26.64
CA GLY A 494 24.77 8.13 27.85
C GLY A 494 25.74 6.98 27.63
N PHE A 495 25.61 6.25 26.51
CA PHE A 495 26.59 5.25 26.11
C PHE A 495 27.73 5.89 25.30
N SER A 496 28.96 5.50 25.62
CA SER A 496 30.15 6.01 24.93
C SER A 496 31.11 4.88 24.60
N VAL A 497 31.76 4.97 23.44
CA VAL A 497 32.84 4.05 23.07
C VAL A 497 34.04 4.34 23.97
N LEU A 498 34.47 3.33 24.74
CA LEU A 498 35.56 3.46 25.69
C LEU A 498 36.89 3.21 24.97
N GLN A 499 37.83 4.16 25.09
CA GLN A 499 39.19 4.02 24.58
C GLN A 499 40.05 3.35 25.64
N ILE A 500 40.45 2.10 25.40
CA ILE A 500 41.18 1.28 26.37
C ILE A 500 42.46 0.77 25.71
N GLU A 501 43.60 1.03 26.35
CA GLU A 501 44.91 0.58 25.86
C GLU A 501 45.03 -0.95 25.94
N GLY A 502 45.58 -1.57 24.88
CA GLY A 502 45.84 -3.01 24.83
C GLY A 502 44.69 -3.89 24.35
N ILE A 503 43.56 -3.30 23.92
CA ILE A 503 42.43 -4.04 23.36
C ILE A 503 42.65 -4.35 21.86
N PRO A 504 42.31 -5.56 21.36
CA PRO A 504 42.38 -5.89 19.95
C PRO A 504 41.55 -4.92 19.09
N PRO A 505 42.02 -4.52 17.88
CA PRO A 505 41.31 -3.56 17.02
C PRO A 505 39.95 -4.07 16.53
N GLU A 506 39.72 -5.39 16.61
CA GLU A 506 38.47 -6.04 16.25
C GLU A 506 37.39 -5.94 17.35
N LEU A 507 37.75 -5.50 18.56
CA LEU A 507 36.87 -5.38 19.72
C LEU A 507 36.52 -3.91 19.99
N VAL A 508 35.22 -3.63 20.12
CA VAL A 508 34.68 -2.33 20.51
C VAL A 508 33.99 -2.48 21.85
N ILE A 509 34.36 -1.65 22.82
CA ILE A 509 33.73 -1.61 24.14
C ILE A 509 32.91 -0.33 24.26
N ILE A 510 31.65 -0.48 24.65
CA ILE A 510 30.73 0.63 24.91
C ILE A 510 30.31 0.56 26.37
N GLY A 511 30.41 1.67 27.09
CA GLY A 511 30.03 1.74 28.50
C GLY A 511 29.12 2.92 28.82
N THR A 512 28.34 2.77 29.89
CA THR A 512 27.55 3.83 30.52
C THR A 512 27.68 3.76 32.04
N LYS A 513 27.62 4.93 32.68
CA LYS A 513 27.42 5.01 34.13
C LYS A 513 25.95 4.79 34.45
N LEU A 514 25.67 4.18 35.60
CA LEU A 514 24.32 3.81 36.05
C LEU A 514 23.76 4.79 37.09
#